data_AF-A0A6I3SHU6-F1
#
_entry.id   AF-A0A6I3SHU6-F1
#
_cell.length_a   1.000
_cell.length_b   1.000
_cell.length_c   1.000
_cell.angle_alpha   90.00
_cell.angle_beta   90.00
_cell.angle_gamma   90.00
#
_symmetry.space_group_name_H-M   'P 1'
#
loop_
_entity.id
_entity.type
_entity.pdbx_description
1 polymer ?
#
loop_
_entity_poly.entity_id
_entity_poly.type
_entity_poly.pdbx_seq_one_letter_code
_entity_poly.pdbx_strand_id
1 'polypeptide(L)'
;MVPVRIQVLMGQYATLEEPLVFSFSEDKPPLPARFQLELDKIGGEAVHLNSVIAEYRGAHCSFRNEEVRINMEIALSIVLKSPRGTFTLVQRNYRANWHRTWGEMLPERREITDPGRWTAQLEVGPIHCEIVHWHRQGSQLLLEVLGRGPMKISLYEWCDVDVNVSAKSSAEGYGEGDRPQPETPRVKANPKVQALPGTKVAKRLLKGKREQSEQRANEATASSTTALPTDVMKVAQRPFEEAERRAIPVPSISLADGSLRRPADSPGRTMGKSLWGMTGPATAERQWEHRLIQLQRQMAEKERKVAELMTELQQTRAEQERLKQENQNIIRRMEEQQMRGQRFFSRVFGRTGA
;
A
#
# COMPACT_ATOMS: atom_id res chain seq x y z
N MET A 1 16.26 3.60 -32.94
CA MET A 1 15.79 3.42 -31.56
C MET A 1 15.40 4.79 -31.05
N VAL A 2 14.19 4.94 -30.52
CA VAL A 2 13.77 6.16 -29.85
C VAL A 2 13.81 5.83 -28.35
N PRO A 3 14.62 6.51 -27.53
CA PRO A 3 14.62 6.29 -26.10
C PRO A 3 13.27 6.77 -25.54
N VAL A 4 12.54 5.86 -24.91
CA VAL A 4 11.28 6.17 -24.24
C VAL A 4 11.52 6.11 -22.74
N ARG A 5 11.17 7.16 -22.02
CA ARG A 5 11.25 7.20 -20.57
C ARG A 5 9.94 6.69 -19.98
N ILE A 6 10.01 5.61 -19.20
CA ILE A 6 8.85 5.02 -18.52
C ILE A 6 9.01 5.15 -17.00
N GLN A 7 7.89 5.25 -16.30
CA GLN A 7 7.85 5.27 -14.84
C GLN A 7 7.46 3.88 -14.34
N VAL A 8 8.31 3.26 -13.52
CA VAL A 8 8.10 1.92 -12.98
C VAL A 8 7.84 2.03 -11.47
N LEU A 9 6.74 1.43 -11.01
CA LEU A 9 6.46 1.32 -9.58
C LEU A 9 7.47 0.34 -8.95
N MET A 10 8.25 0.83 -8.00
CA MET A 10 9.32 0.07 -7.37
C MET A 10 8.96 -0.41 -5.97
N GLY A 11 8.07 0.29 -5.27
CA GLY A 11 7.63 -0.09 -3.93
C GLY A 11 6.47 0.73 -3.42
N GLN A 12 5.86 0.22 -2.36
CA GLN A 12 4.74 0.86 -1.69
C GLN A 12 4.90 0.75 -0.18
N TYR A 13 4.53 1.82 0.50
CA TYR A 13 4.40 1.90 1.93
C TYR A 13 2.99 2.36 2.27
N ALA A 14 2.31 1.66 3.17
CA ALA A 14 0.95 2.00 3.56
C ALA A 14 0.77 1.76 5.06
N THR A 15 0.26 2.77 5.76
CA THR A 15 -0.07 2.68 7.18
C THR A 15 -1.47 3.25 7.44
N LEU A 16 -2.17 2.62 8.39
CA LEU A 16 -3.53 3.00 8.76
C LEU A 16 -3.57 4.23 9.66
N GLU A 17 -2.53 4.43 10.48
CA GLU A 17 -2.42 5.55 11.40
C GLU A 17 -0.97 6.02 11.45
N GLU A 18 -0.62 6.95 10.55
CA GLU A 18 0.66 7.64 10.56
C GLU A 18 0.49 9.01 11.22
N PRO A 19 1.30 9.34 12.23
CA PRO A 19 1.34 10.71 12.70
C PRO A 19 1.92 11.64 11.61
N LEU A 20 1.31 12.82 11.46
CA LEU A 20 1.64 13.76 10.38
C LEU A 20 2.47 14.94 10.90
N VAL A 21 3.08 14.78 12.07
CA VAL A 21 3.83 15.82 12.77
C VAL A 21 5.12 15.21 13.27
N PHE A 22 6.24 15.34 12.55
CA PHE A 22 7.44 14.62 12.99
C PHE A 22 8.76 15.39 13.02
N SER A 23 9.46 15.17 14.14
CA SER A 23 10.77 14.51 14.12
C SER A 23 10.64 13.19 14.91
N PHE A 24 10.73 12.04 14.26
CA PHE A 24 11.00 10.77 14.96
C PHE A 24 12.48 10.47 14.82
N SER A 25 13.13 10.19 15.95
CA SER A 25 14.10 9.10 15.96
C SER A 25 13.32 7.83 16.34
N GLU A 26 13.78 6.64 15.96
CA GLU A 26 13.18 5.37 16.44
C GLU A 26 13.00 5.35 17.97
N ASP A 27 13.84 6.09 18.69
CA ASP A 27 13.84 6.21 20.14
C ASP A 27 12.95 7.34 20.73
N LYS A 28 12.25 8.14 19.91
CA LYS A 28 11.52 9.33 20.42
C LYS A 28 10.06 9.41 19.93
N PRO A 29 9.13 9.79 20.82
CA PRO A 29 7.72 9.95 20.48
C PRO A 29 7.49 11.14 19.52
N PRO A 30 6.31 11.22 18.88
CA PRO A 30 5.95 12.35 18.04
C PRO A 30 6.01 13.63 18.83
N LEU A 31 6.67 14.65 18.29
CA LEU A 31 6.57 15.99 18.83
C LEU A 31 5.28 16.64 18.30
N PRO A 32 4.42 17.18 19.17
CA PRO A 32 3.24 17.91 18.72
C PRO A 32 3.63 19.23 18.04
N ALA A 33 2.81 19.67 17.11
CA ALA A 33 2.97 20.93 16.42
C ALA A 33 2.55 22.07 17.34
N ARG A 34 3.39 23.09 17.46
CA ARG A 34 3.15 24.26 18.32
C ARG A 34 2.63 25.42 17.50
N PHE A 35 1.48 25.96 17.89
CA PHE A 35 0.88 27.13 17.27
C PHE A 35 0.74 28.25 18.29
N GLN A 36 1.07 29.46 17.86
CA GLN A 36 0.83 30.68 18.62
C GLN A 36 -0.28 31.47 17.91
N LEU A 37 -1.39 31.69 18.61
CA LEU A 37 -2.52 32.45 18.10
C LEU A 37 -2.65 33.75 18.89
N GLU A 38 -2.67 34.88 18.18
CA GLU A 38 -2.86 36.20 18.78
C GLU A 38 -4.35 36.46 18.99
N LEU A 39 -4.79 36.41 20.25
CA LEU A 39 -6.20 36.54 20.64
C LEU A 39 -6.74 37.97 20.44
N ASP A 40 -5.87 38.98 20.45
CA ASP A 40 -6.26 40.38 20.25
C ASP A 40 -6.86 40.61 18.86
N LYS A 41 -6.40 39.85 17.86
CA LYS A 41 -6.96 39.85 16.50
C LYS A 41 -8.26 39.05 16.37
N ILE A 42 -8.60 38.27 17.40
CA ILE A 42 -9.69 37.29 17.41
C ILE A 42 -10.84 37.75 18.34
N GLY A 43 -10.68 38.89 19.04
CA GLY A 43 -11.71 39.50 19.87
C GLY A 43 -11.52 39.38 21.39
N GLY A 44 -10.30 39.08 21.86
CA GLY A 44 -9.78 39.35 23.22
C GLY A 44 -10.43 38.67 24.45
N GLU A 45 -11.70 38.26 24.36
CA GLU A 45 -12.44 37.65 25.46
C GLU A 45 -11.97 36.21 25.76
N ALA A 46 -12.45 35.61 26.85
CA ALA A 46 -12.09 34.26 27.27
C ALA A 46 -12.49 33.20 26.23
N VAL A 47 -11.61 32.92 25.29
CA VAL A 47 -11.86 31.95 24.21
C VAL A 47 -11.64 30.53 24.72
N HIS A 48 -12.60 29.66 24.46
CA HIS A 48 -12.47 28.21 24.61
C HIS A 48 -12.09 27.59 23.28
N LEU A 49 -11.07 26.73 23.31
CA LEU A 49 -10.73 25.90 22.16
C LEU A 49 -11.80 24.81 21.99
N ASN A 50 -12.45 24.75 20.83
CA ASN A 50 -13.53 23.80 20.56
C ASN A 50 -13.04 22.59 19.77
N SER A 51 -12.37 22.83 18.64
CA SER A 51 -11.86 21.76 17.79
C SER A 51 -10.73 22.25 16.89
N VAL A 52 -9.92 21.32 16.41
CA VAL A 52 -8.93 21.54 15.35
C VAL A 52 -9.23 20.53 14.23
N ILE A 53 -9.30 21.01 13.01
CA ILE A 53 -9.52 20.21 11.81
C ILE A 53 -8.31 20.39 10.90
N ALA A 54 -7.82 19.30 10.32
CA ALA A 54 -6.71 19.32 9.38
C ALA A 54 -7.14 18.85 8.00
N GLU A 55 -6.56 19.47 6.97
CA GLU A 55 -6.76 19.13 5.57
C GLU A 55 -5.40 19.07 4.87
N TYR A 56 -5.12 17.95 4.21
CA TYR A 56 -3.94 17.79 3.38
C TYR A 56 -4.06 18.64 2.10
N ARG A 57 -3.00 19.40 1.79
CA ARG A 57 -2.96 20.32 0.62
C ARG A 57 -1.98 19.88 -0.46
N GLY A 58 -1.03 19.01 -0.14
CA GLY A 58 -0.03 18.55 -1.07
C GLY A 58 1.27 18.19 -0.38
N ALA A 59 2.22 17.68 -1.15
CA ALA A 59 3.52 17.34 -0.64
C ALA A 59 4.60 17.47 -1.71
N HIS A 60 5.83 17.67 -1.24
CA HIS A 60 7.02 17.57 -2.05
C HIS A 60 7.91 16.45 -1.50
N CYS A 61 8.22 15.46 -2.34
CA CYS A 61 9.14 14.38 -2.00
C CYS A 61 10.57 14.69 -2.47
N SER A 62 11.55 14.22 -1.71
CA SER A 62 12.96 14.25 -2.09
C SER A 62 13.66 13.01 -1.55
N PHE A 63 14.69 12.55 -2.24
CA PHE A 63 15.46 11.36 -1.89
C PHE A 63 16.88 11.81 -1.54
N ARG A 64 17.34 11.57 -0.30
CA ARG A 64 18.66 12.00 0.19
C ARG A 64 19.18 11.03 1.25
N ASN A 65 20.47 10.71 1.23
CA ASN A 65 21.16 10.02 2.33
C ASN A 65 20.40 8.80 2.88
N GLU A 66 19.97 7.88 2.01
CA GLU A 66 19.21 6.68 2.40
C GLU A 66 17.76 6.92 2.84
N GLU A 67 17.30 8.16 2.79
CA GLU A 67 15.98 8.56 3.23
C GLU A 67 15.11 9.08 2.07
N VAL A 68 13.83 8.75 2.18
CA VAL A 68 12.75 9.47 1.49
C VAL A 68 12.23 10.52 2.43
N ARG A 69 12.33 11.78 2.03
CA ARG A 69 11.84 12.94 2.79
C ARG A 69 10.65 13.55 2.09
N ILE A 70 9.56 13.72 2.82
CA ILE A 70 8.29 14.24 2.33
C ILE A 70 7.95 15.47 3.16
N ASN A 71 7.90 16.62 2.50
CA ASN A 71 7.43 17.86 3.10
C ASN A 71 5.97 18.03 2.72
N MET A 72 5.06 17.77 3.66
CA MET A 72 3.62 17.88 3.49
C MET A 72 3.15 19.27 3.87
N GLU A 73 2.18 19.78 3.13
CA GLU A 73 1.45 21.00 3.45
C GLU A 73 0.07 20.63 4.00
N ILE A 74 -0.22 21.10 5.21
CA ILE A 74 -1.44 20.82 5.95
C ILE A 74 -2.10 22.15 6.30
N ALA A 75 -3.36 22.33 5.88
CA ALA A 75 -4.18 23.44 6.32
C ALA A 75 -4.90 23.06 7.61
N LEU A 76 -4.75 23.87 8.65
CA LEU A 76 -5.40 23.72 9.94
C LEU A 76 -6.51 24.76 10.09
N SER A 77 -7.67 24.28 10.49
CA SER A 77 -8.86 25.05 10.81
C SER A 77 -9.12 24.92 12.32
N ILE A 78 -8.76 25.96 13.07
CA ILE A 78 -8.86 25.99 14.52
C ILE A 78 -10.14 26.72 14.89
N VAL A 79 -11.08 26.01 15.51
CA VAL A 79 -12.38 26.53 15.91
C VAL A 79 -12.32 26.95 17.36
N LEU A 80 -12.58 28.22 17.58
CA LEU A 80 -12.57 28.90 18.84
C LEU A 80 -13.99 29.32 19.20
N LYS A 81 -14.39 29.17 20.47
CA LYS A 81 -15.72 29.54 20.97
C LYS A 81 -15.59 30.59 22.07
N SER A 82 -16.25 31.73 21.92
CA SER A 82 -16.30 32.76 22.95
C SER A 82 -17.25 32.37 24.10
N PRO A 83 -17.18 33.04 25.27
CA PRO A 83 -18.13 32.82 26.36
C PRO A 83 -19.57 33.15 25.96
N ARG A 84 -19.72 34.09 25.01
CA ARG A 84 -21.01 34.51 24.45
C ARG A 84 -21.56 33.53 23.40
N GLY A 85 -20.83 32.45 23.11
CA GLY A 85 -21.23 31.41 22.17
C GLY A 85 -20.95 31.73 20.70
N THR A 86 -20.21 32.80 20.40
CA THR A 86 -19.76 33.07 19.03
C THR A 86 -18.59 32.15 18.67
N PHE A 87 -18.59 31.68 17.42
CA PHE A 87 -17.51 30.84 16.91
C PHE A 87 -16.59 31.67 16.02
N THR A 88 -15.28 31.53 16.23
CA THR A 88 -14.25 32.11 15.37
C THR A 88 -13.43 30.99 14.74
N LEU A 89 -13.25 31.06 13.44
CA LEU A 89 -12.40 30.14 12.68
C LEU A 89 -11.05 30.81 12.41
N VAL A 90 -9.97 30.14 12.82
CA VAL A 90 -8.60 30.58 12.54
C VAL A 90 -7.94 29.57 11.62
N GLN A 91 -7.45 30.03 10.48
CA GLN A 91 -6.75 29.19 9.52
C GLN A 91 -5.23 29.35 9.63
N ARG A 92 -4.52 28.22 9.61
CA ARG A 92 -3.04 28.17 9.63
C ARG A 92 -2.53 27.12 8.67
N ASN A 93 -1.55 27.47 7.86
CA ASN A 93 -0.81 26.48 7.08
C ASN A 93 0.35 25.96 7.92
N TYR A 94 0.50 24.65 7.93
CA TYR A 94 1.53 23.93 8.64
C TYR A 94 2.32 23.08 7.65
N ARG A 95 3.65 23.14 7.76
CA ARG A 95 4.54 22.26 7.00
C ARG A 95 5.01 21.13 7.90
N ALA A 96 4.59 19.92 7.55
CA ALA A 96 4.98 18.72 8.23
C ALA A 96 6.12 18.04 7.47
N ASN A 97 7.21 17.74 8.17
CA ASN A 97 8.32 16.99 7.58
C ASN A 97 8.16 15.53 8.01
N TRP A 98 8.16 14.63 7.03
CA TRP A 98 8.16 13.19 7.22
C TRP A 98 9.39 12.62 6.55
N HIS A 99 10.03 11.63 7.16
CA HIS A 99 11.13 10.92 6.53
C HIS A 99 11.21 9.48 7.01
N ARG A 100 11.66 8.60 6.12
CA ARG A 100 11.94 7.18 6.39
C ARG A 100 13.10 6.71 5.58
N THR A 101 13.79 5.68 6.07
CA THR A 101 14.80 5.00 5.25
C THR A 101 14.10 4.30 4.08
N TRP A 102 14.68 4.37 2.88
CA TRP A 102 14.09 3.65 1.74
C TRP A 102 14.22 2.14 1.89
N GLY A 103 15.14 1.63 2.71
CA GLY A 103 15.27 0.21 3.01
C GLY A 103 14.02 -0.40 3.63
N GLU A 104 13.29 0.38 4.44
CA GLU A 104 11.99 -0.03 5.01
C GLU A 104 10.89 -0.17 3.93
N MET A 105 10.96 0.64 2.88
CA MET A 105 9.92 0.70 1.83
C MET A 105 10.26 -0.12 0.58
N LEU A 106 11.54 -0.42 0.38
CA LEU A 106 12.10 -1.14 -0.75
C LEU A 106 13.02 -2.26 -0.23
N PRO A 107 12.50 -3.26 0.50
CA PRO A 107 13.33 -4.29 1.14
C PRO A 107 14.18 -5.10 0.14
N GLU A 108 13.72 -5.20 -1.11
CA GLU A 108 14.42 -5.91 -2.18
C GLU A 108 15.54 -5.09 -2.84
N ARG A 109 15.64 -3.78 -2.57
CA ARG A 109 16.68 -2.91 -3.11
C ARG A 109 17.64 -2.44 -2.03
N ARG A 110 18.93 -2.65 -2.30
CA ARG A 110 20.02 -2.24 -1.40
C ARG A 110 20.47 -0.79 -1.60
N GLU A 111 20.19 -0.17 -2.75
CA GLU A 111 20.71 1.16 -3.07
C GLU A 111 19.81 1.92 -4.07
N ILE A 112 19.72 3.25 -3.89
CA ILE A 112 19.18 4.20 -4.88
C ILE A 112 20.38 4.91 -5.53
N THR A 113 20.68 4.54 -6.77
CA THR A 113 21.90 4.99 -7.48
C THR A 113 21.79 6.40 -8.05
N ASP A 114 20.59 6.85 -8.41
CA ASP A 114 20.33 8.19 -8.96
C ASP A 114 19.02 8.76 -8.40
N PRO A 115 19.06 9.54 -7.31
CA PRO A 115 17.88 10.15 -6.71
C PRO A 115 17.00 10.97 -7.67
N GLY A 116 17.58 11.53 -8.73
CA GLY A 116 16.85 12.32 -9.73
C GLY A 116 15.93 11.50 -10.63
N ARG A 117 16.10 10.17 -10.64
CA ARG A 117 15.18 9.24 -11.32
C ARG A 117 13.99 8.84 -10.46
N TRP A 118 13.97 9.23 -9.19
CA TRP A 118 12.94 8.77 -8.28
C TRP A 118 11.87 9.82 -8.04
N THR A 119 10.66 9.34 -7.88
CA THR A 119 9.48 10.14 -7.57
C THR A 119 8.64 9.36 -6.56
N ALA A 120 7.94 10.08 -5.69
CA ALA A 120 6.97 9.48 -4.79
C ALA A 120 5.60 10.09 -5.04
N GLN A 121 4.58 9.25 -5.03
CA GLN A 121 3.20 9.69 -4.95
C GLN A 121 2.70 9.47 -3.54
N LEU A 122 2.06 10.50 -2.98
CA LEU A 122 1.54 10.50 -1.63
C LEU A 122 0.03 10.61 -1.65
N GLU A 123 -0.62 9.66 -0.98
CA GLU A 123 -2.04 9.70 -0.64
C GLU A 123 -2.17 9.82 0.88
N VAL A 124 -2.84 10.88 1.34
CA VAL A 124 -3.17 11.10 2.76
C VAL A 124 -4.68 11.10 2.88
N GLY A 125 -5.22 10.24 3.74
CA GLY A 125 -6.65 10.23 4.03
C GLY A 125 -7.03 11.23 5.12
N PRO A 126 -8.20 11.04 5.79
CA PRO A 126 -8.68 11.95 6.82
C PRO A 126 -7.67 12.11 7.96
N ILE A 127 -7.39 13.37 8.33
CA ILE A 127 -6.47 13.70 9.41
C ILE A 127 -7.26 13.96 10.68
N HIS A 128 -6.99 13.16 11.71
CA HIS A 128 -7.49 13.34 13.06
C HIS A 128 -6.52 14.20 13.86
N CYS A 129 -7.02 15.29 14.43
CA CYS A 129 -6.23 16.17 15.28
C CYS A 129 -6.58 15.95 16.76
N GLU A 130 -5.59 15.63 17.54
CA GLU A 130 -5.64 15.57 19.00
C GLU A 130 -4.99 16.83 19.56
N ILE A 131 -5.70 17.53 20.44
CA ILE A 131 -5.14 18.66 21.19
C ILE A 131 -4.45 18.08 22.42
N VAL A 132 -3.12 18.06 22.40
CA VAL A 132 -2.31 17.48 23.50
C VAL A 132 -2.29 18.45 24.68
N HIS A 133 -2.07 19.73 24.39
CA HIS A 133 -1.99 20.76 25.40
C HIS A 133 -2.41 22.10 24.81
N TRP A 134 -3.03 22.94 25.62
CA TRP A 134 -3.23 24.34 25.30
C TRP A 134 -3.23 25.18 26.57
N HIS A 135 -2.69 26.39 26.47
CA HIS A 135 -2.77 27.36 27.56
C HIS A 135 -2.72 28.78 27.02
N ARG A 136 -3.28 29.70 27.81
CA ARG A 136 -3.28 31.14 27.51
C ARG A 136 -2.11 31.81 28.23
N GLN A 137 -1.34 32.59 27.49
CA GLN A 137 -0.27 33.44 28.01
C GLN A 137 -0.55 34.89 27.58
N GLY A 138 -1.23 35.65 28.45
CA GLY A 138 -1.65 37.03 28.13
C GLY A 138 -2.62 37.08 26.94
N SER A 139 -2.21 37.74 25.86
CA SER A 139 -2.96 37.82 24.60
C SER A 139 -2.63 36.71 23.61
N GLN A 140 -1.81 35.73 24.00
CA GLN A 140 -1.46 34.59 23.16
C GLN A 140 -2.13 33.31 23.65
N LEU A 141 -2.60 32.50 22.70
CA LEU A 141 -3.00 31.12 22.94
C LEU A 141 -1.92 30.23 22.33
N LEU A 142 -1.26 29.46 23.20
CA LEU A 142 -0.31 28.43 22.84
C LEU A 142 -1.05 27.11 22.73
N LEU A 143 -0.91 26.46 21.58
CA LEU A 143 -1.63 25.25 21.22
C LEU A 143 -0.66 24.18 20.73
N GLU A 144 -0.72 23.00 21.33
CA GLU A 144 0.02 21.81 20.91
C GLU A 144 -0.93 20.79 20.31
N VAL A 145 -0.76 20.47 19.03
CA VAL A 145 -1.64 19.55 18.29
C VAL A 145 -0.84 18.38 17.73
N LEU A 146 -1.36 17.18 17.90
CA LEU A 146 -0.90 15.97 17.22
C LEU A 146 -1.89 15.59 16.12
N GLY A 147 -1.43 15.54 14.87
CA GLY A 147 -2.21 15.05 13.75
C GLY A 147 -1.86 13.59 13.42
N ARG A 148 -2.85 12.75 13.17
CA ARG A 148 -2.68 11.36 12.70
C ARG A 148 -3.66 11.03 11.59
N GLY A 149 -3.25 10.23 10.62
CA GLY A 149 -4.15 9.80 9.54
C GLY A 149 -3.55 8.67 8.71
N PRO A 150 -4.36 7.98 7.90
CA PRO A 150 -3.85 6.96 7.00
C PRO A 150 -2.98 7.60 5.91
N MET A 151 -1.85 6.95 5.61
CA MET A 151 -0.86 7.43 4.66
C MET A 151 -0.44 6.29 3.74
N LYS A 152 -0.38 6.57 2.44
CA LYS A 152 0.16 5.65 1.43
C LYS A 152 1.15 6.37 0.53
N ILE A 153 2.34 5.81 0.43
CA ILE A 153 3.45 6.30 -0.38
C ILE A 153 3.75 5.25 -1.43
N SER A 154 3.72 5.65 -2.71
CA SER A 154 4.14 4.81 -3.82
C SER A 154 5.42 5.39 -4.41
N LEU A 155 6.48 4.57 -4.49
CA LEU A 155 7.79 4.98 -4.98
C LEU A 155 7.96 4.50 -6.40
N TYR A 156 8.33 5.41 -7.28
CA TYR A 156 8.53 5.16 -8.70
C TYR A 156 9.93 5.55 -9.14
N GLU A 157 10.51 4.75 -10.02
CA GLU A 157 11.77 5.05 -10.70
C GLU A 157 11.52 5.26 -12.19
N TRP A 158 12.15 6.29 -12.75
CA TRP A 158 12.18 6.53 -14.18
C TRP A 158 13.26 5.68 -14.83
N CYS A 159 12.84 4.81 -15.75
CA CYS A 159 13.72 3.95 -16.54
C CYS A 159 13.73 4.38 -18.00
N ASP A 160 14.90 4.38 -18.61
CA ASP A 160 15.06 4.60 -20.05
C ASP A 160 14.94 3.25 -20.75
N VAL A 161 13.99 3.13 -21.69
CA VAL A 161 13.74 1.90 -22.44
C VAL A 161 13.86 2.18 -23.93
N ASP A 162 14.69 1.38 -24.60
CA ASP A 162 14.84 1.44 -26.05
C ASP A 162 13.69 0.69 -26.73
N VAL A 163 12.74 1.44 -27.29
CA VAL A 163 11.65 0.84 -28.07
C VAL A 163 12.09 0.74 -29.53
N ASN A 164 12.24 -0.50 -30.00
CA ASN A 164 12.40 -0.77 -31.43
C ASN A 164 11.04 -0.63 -32.11
N VAL A 165 10.72 0.59 -32.53
CA VAL A 165 9.61 0.82 -33.47
C VAL A 165 10.04 0.25 -34.81
N SER A 166 9.70 -1.02 -35.05
CA SER A 166 9.75 -1.62 -36.37
C SER A 166 8.66 -0.97 -37.20
N ALA A 167 8.97 0.17 -37.82
CA ALA A 167 8.19 0.70 -38.92
C ALA A 167 8.32 -0.28 -40.11
N LYS A 168 7.54 -1.37 -40.08
CA LYS A 168 7.07 -1.95 -41.33
C LYS A 168 6.02 -0.98 -41.85
N SER A 169 6.48 0.10 -42.49
CA SER A 169 5.64 0.80 -43.44
C SER A 169 5.32 -0.20 -44.54
N SER A 170 4.17 -0.86 -44.41
CA SER A 170 3.40 -1.32 -45.55
C SER A 170 2.97 -0.09 -46.35
N ALA A 171 3.95 0.54 -47.00
CA ALA A 171 3.75 1.36 -48.18
C ALA A 171 3.93 0.42 -49.38
N GLU A 172 3.11 -0.64 -49.44
CA GLU A 172 2.82 -1.29 -50.70
C GLU A 172 1.72 -0.46 -51.36
N GLY A 173 2.00 -0.10 -52.61
CA GLY A 173 1.38 1.02 -53.29
C GLY A 173 -0.12 0.85 -53.49
N TYR A 174 -0.80 1.99 -53.45
CA TYR A 174 -2.00 2.20 -54.26
C TYR A 174 -1.55 2.21 -55.73
N GLY A 175 -1.32 1.01 -56.26
CA GLY A 175 -1.33 0.74 -57.69
C GLY A 175 -2.78 0.59 -58.11
N GLU A 176 -3.21 1.55 -58.91
CA GLU A 176 -4.45 1.60 -59.68
C GLU A 176 -4.74 0.23 -60.34
N GLY A 177 -5.82 -0.42 -59.90
CA GLY A 177 -6.22 -1.73 -60.40
C GLY A 177 -7.33 -1.61 -61.44
N ASP A 178 -6.97 -1.67 -62.71
CA ASP A 178 -7.79 -2.30 -63.75
C ASP A 178 -7.52 -3.82 -63.74
N ARG A 179 -8.58 -4.61 -63.63
CA ARG A 179 -8.57 -6.09 -63.77
C ARG A 179 -8.55 -6.46 -65.26
N PRO A 180 -7.91 -7.55 -65.71
CA PRO A 180 -8.52 -8.90 -65.61
C PRO A 180 -7.51 -10.06 -65.41
N GLN A 181 -7.79 -11.04 -64.53
CA GLN A 181 -8.30 -12.41 -64.80
C GLN A 181 -7.25 -13.50 -64.47
N PRO A 182 -7.70 -14.76 -64.20
CA PRO A 182 -7.07 -15.66 -63.25
C PRO A 182 -6.29 -16.80 -63.91
N GLU A 183 -5.14 -17.16 -63.33
CA GLU A 183 -4.52 -18.47 -63.55
C GLU A 183 -4.06 -19.06 -62.21
N THR A 184 -4.49 -20.27 -61.92
CA THR A 184 -3.88 -21.20 -60.96
C THR A 184 -3.38 -22.42 -61.73
N PRO A 185 -2.63 -23.37 -61.14
CA PRO A 185 -1.47 -23.24 -60.25
C PRO A 185 -0.31 -24.13 -60.75
N ARG A 186 0.96 -23.89 -60.34
CA ARG A 186 1.99 -24.94 -60.39
C ARG A 186 2.93 -24.93 -59.19
N VAL A 187 2.83 -26.02 -58.44
CA VAL A 187 3.81 -26.51 -57.46
C VAL A 187 5.09 -26.93 -58.18
N LYS A 188 6.25 -26.47 -57.71
CA LYS A 188 7.50 -27.21 -57.80
C LYS A 188 8.24 -27.10 -56.47
N ALA A 189 8.45 -28.26 -55.85
CA ALA A 189 9.37 -28.41 -54.75
C ALA A 189 10.79 -28.65 -55.29
N ASN A 190 11.75 -28.30 -54.42
CA ASN A 190 13.03 -28.98 -54.18
C ASN A 190 14.32 -28.38 -54.80
N PRO A 191 15.52 -28.74 -54.27
CA PRO A 191 16.29 -27.89 -53.36
C PRO A 191 17.75 -27.69 -53.83
N LYS A 192 18.52 -26.75 -53.24
CA LYS A 192 19.98 -26.85 -53.07
C LYS A 192 20.58 -25.66 -52.30
N VAL A 193 21.10 -26.00 -51.12
CA VAL A 193 22.36 -25.58 -50.47
C VAL A 193 23.18 -24.51 -51.19
N GLN A 194 23.50 -23.43 -50.48
CA GLN A 194 24.85 -22.88 -50.44
C GLN A 194 25.16 -22.32 -49.05
N ALA A 195 26.31 -22.75 -48.52
CA ALA A 195 26.86 -22.39 -47.22
C ALA A 195 27.79 -21.18 -47.33
N LEU A 196 27.70 -20.27 -46.34
CA LEU A 196 28.73 -19.49 -45.59
C LEU A 196 29.97 -18.90 -46.32
N PRO A 197 30.43 -17.68 -45.97
CA PRO A 197 31.06 -17.35 -44.66
C PRO A 197 30.63 -15.96 -44.11
N GLY A 198 30.76 -15.53 -42.85
CA GLY A 198 31.48 -15.98 -41.66
C GLY A 198 32.28 -14.80 -41.06
N THR A 199 31.81 -14.16 -39.98
CA THR A 199 32.61 -13.29 -39.06
C THR A 199 31.88 -13.19 -37.71
N LYS A 200 32.20 -13.97 -36.67
CA LYS A 200 33.30 -13.85 -35.68
C LYS A 200 33.39 -12.52 -34.90
N VAL A 201 32.31 -12.05 -34.26
CA VAL A 201 32.41 -11.14 -33.08
C VAL A 201 31.26 -11.35 -32.09
N ALA A 202 31.20 -12.48 -31.37
CA ALA A 202 30.24 -12.63 -30.25
C ALA A 202 30.57 -13.77 -29.25
N LYS A 203 31.84 -14.16 -29.09
CA LYS A 203 32.24 -15.21 -28.12
C LYS A 203 33.40 -14.86 -27.20
N ARG A 204 33.80 -13.59 -27.10
CA ARG A 204 34.89 -13.15 -26.19
C ARG A 204 34.48 -12.31 -24.97
N LEU A 205 33.19 -12.01 -24.77
CA LEU A 205 32.74 -11.20 -23.62
C LEU A 205 32.06 -12.00 -22.48
N LEU A 206 31.85 -13.31 -22.66
CA LEU A 206 31.18 -14.16 -21.65
C LEU A 206 32.10 -15.15 -20.91
N LYS A 207 33.42 -15.10 -21.15
CA LYS A 207 34.39 -15.97 -20.46
C LYS A 207 35.12 -15.30 -19.29
N GLY A 208 35.06 -13.97 -19.16
CA GLY A 208 35.78 -13.23 -18.11
C GLY A 208 35.05 -13.01 -16.78
N LYS A 209 33.77 -13.38 -16.67
CA LYS A 209 32.97 -13.14 -15.44
C LYS A 209 32.59 -14.40 -14.65
N ARG A 210 33.00 -15.59 -15.11
CA ARG A 210 32.70 -16.87 -14.45
C ARG A 210 33.83 -17.38 -13.55
N GLU A 211 35.06 -16.91 -13.78
CA GLU A 211 36.25 -17.32 -13.01
C GLU A 211 36.45 -16.49 -11.72
N GLN A 212 35.81 -15.31 -11.58
CA GLN A 212 35.86 -14.51 -10.35
C GLN A 212 34.83 -14.93 -9.28
N SER A 213 33.77 -15.67 -9.64
CA SER A 213 32.77 -16.14 -8.67
C SER A 213 33.14 -17.48 -8.02
N GLU A 214 34.02 -18.28 -8.63
CA GLU A 214 34.44 -19.58 -8.08
C GLU A 214 35.62 -19.46 -7.09
N GLN A 215 36.40 -18.37 -7.14
CA GLN A 215 37.49 -18.14 -6.17
C GLN A 215 37.01 -17.57 -4.82
N ARG A 216 35.82 -16.95 -4.74
CA ARG A 216 35.27 -16.42 -3.46
C ARG A 216 34.43 -17.43 -2.67
N ALA A 217 34.09 -18.59 -3.26
CA ALA A 217 33.32 -19.63 -2.59
C ALA A 217 34.20 -20.61 -1.79
N ASN A 218 35.52 -20.63 -2.02
CA ASN A 218 36.44 -21.60 -1.41
C ASN A 218 37.23 -21.06 -0.20
N GLU A 219 37.07 -19.79 0.18
CA GLU A 219 37.72 -19.21 1.38
C GLU A 219 36.80 -19.19 2.61
N ALA A 220 35.55 -19.65 2.51
CA ALA A 220 34.60 -19.69 3.63
C ALA A 220 34.44 -21.06 4.30
N THR A 221 35.18 -22.09 3.86
CA THR A 221 35.04 -23.49 4.32
C THR A 221 36.18 -24.01 5.19
N ALA A 222 37.02 -23.13 5.74
CA ALA A 222 38.08 -23.52 6.67
C ALA A 222 38.01 -22.72 7.96
N SER A 223 37.02 -23.02 8.82
CA SER A 223 37.15 -22.88 10.27
C SER A 223 35.96 -23.46 11.03
N SER A 224 36.28 -24.32 12.00
CA SER A 224 35.50 -24.65 13.20
C SER A 224 34.51 -25.82 13.14
N THR A 225 35.08 -26.99 13.37
CA THR A 225 34.49 -28.15 14.03
C THR A 225 33.99 -27.79 15.44
N THR A 226 32.71 -27.99 15.77
CA THR A 226 32.27 -28.46 17.11
C THR A 226 30.79 -28.88 17.15
N ALA A 227 30.59 -30.07 17.73
CA ALA A 227 29.40 -30.75 18.27
C ALA A 227 27.97 -30.16 18.08
N LEU A 228 27.09 -31.01 17.58
CA LEU A 228 25.62 -30.93 17.70
C LEU A 228 25.14 -31.32 19.11
N PRO A 229 24.05 -30.70 19.58
CA PRO A 229 23.01 -31.47 20.27
C PRO A 229 21.65 -31.34 19.56
N THR A 230 21.05 -32.50 19.34
CA THR A 230 19.62 -32.74 19.11
C THR A 230 18.76 -32.08 20.18
N ASP A 231 18.00 -31.03 19.83
CA ASP A 231 16.69 -30.70 20.42
C ASP A 231 16.09 -29.42 19.82
N VAL A 232 15.53 -29.48 18.61
CA VAL A 232 14.55 -28.46 18.15
C VAL A 232 13.55 -29.07 17.16
N MET A 233 12.60 -29.87 17.67
CA MET A 233 11.35 -30.17 16.95
C MET A 233 10.15 -30.09 17.90
N LYS A 234 10.02 -28.98 18.66
CA LYS A 234 8.78 -28.62 19.38
C LYS A 234 8.65 -27.11 19.60
N VAL A 235 8.75 -26.28 18.56
CA VAL A 235 8.36 -24.85 18.66
C VAL A 235 7.68 -24.41 17.36
N ALA A 236 6.52 -25.01 17.05
CA ALA A 236 5.65 -24.54 15.99
C ALA A 236 4.19 -24.89 16.27
N GLN A 237 3.74 -24.67 17.52
CA GLN A 237 2.33 -24.90 17.91
C GLN A 237 1.98 -24.20 19.23
N ARG A 238 2.32 -22.91 19.40
CA ARG A 238 1.85 -22.08 20.54
C ARG A 238 1.79 -20.59 20.21
N PRO A 239 0.88 -20.13 19.33
CA PRO A 239 0.30 -18.82 19.62
C PRO A 239 -1.23 -18.73 19.46
N PHE A 240 -1.95 -19.84 19.26
CA PHE A 240 -3.40 -19.78 19.08
C PHE A 240 -4.23 -19.99 20.37
N GLU A 241 -3.69 -20.65 21.40
CA GLU A 241 -4.44 -20.92 22.64
C GLU A 241 -4.37 -19.80 23.70
N GLU A 242 -3.51 -18.79 23.51
CA GLU A 242 -3.37 -17.68 24.48
C GLU A 242 -4.27 -16.48 24.14
N ALA A 243 -4.82 -16.43 22.92
CA ALA A 243 -5.79 -15.41 22.51
C ALA A 243 -7.21 -15.69 23.04
N GLU A 244 -7.59 -16.96 23.26
CA GLU A 244 -8.91 -17.31 23.82
C GLU A 244 -9.01 -17.10 25.34
N ARG A 245 -7.88 -17.00 26.05
CA ARG A 245 -7.89 -16.79 27.52
C ARG A 245 -7.96 -15.32 27.95
N ARG A 246 -7.93 -14.37 27.01
CA ARG A 246 -8.03 -12.92 27.30
C ARG A 246 -9.30 -12.27 26.73
N ALA A 247 -10.36 -13.06 26.53
CA ALA A 247 -11.69 -12.50 26.30
C ALA A 247 -12.19 -11.84 27.60
N ILE A 248 -12.16 -10.51 27.62
CA ILE A 248 -12.83 -9.70 28.65
C ILE A 248 -14.34 -9.98 28.54
N PRO A 249 -15.04 -10.38 29.61
CA PRO A 249 -16.47 -10.61 29.54
C PRO A 249 -17.18 -9.29 29.26
N VAL A 250 -17.95 -9.26 28.16
CA VAL A 250 -18.91 -8.19 27.87
C VAL A 250 -20.01 -8.27 28.94
N PRO A 251 -20.29 -7.22 29.72
CA PRO A 251 -21.39 -7.27 30.66
C PRO A 251 -22.70 -7.34 29.90
N SER A 252 -23.41 -8.45 30.05
CA SER A 252 -24.80 -8.60 29.65
C SER A 252 -25.65 -7.70 30.54
N ILE A 253 -26.11 -6.57 29.99
CA ILE A 253 -27.14 -5.74 30.63
C ILE A 253 -28.45 -6.49 30.48
N SER A 254 -28.82 -7.24 31.51
CA SER A 254 -30.15 -7.80 31.68
C SER A 254 -31.11 -6.66 32.02
N LEU A 255 -32.02 -6.34 31.09
CA LEU A 255 -33.17 -5.47 31.35
C LEU A 255 -34.22 -6.28 32.11
N ALA A 256 -34.05 -6.39 33.42
CA ALA A 256 -35.11 -6.84 34.31
C ALA A 256 -35.00 -6.11 35.65
N ASP A 257 -36.16 -5.72 36.15
CA ASP A 257 -36.45 -5.16 37.46
C ASP A 257 -36.23 -3.66 37.66
N GLY A 258 -37.33 -2.95 37.37
CA GLY A 258 -37.57 -1.60 37.85
C GLY A 258 -37.71 -1.56 39.37
N SER A 259 -37.02 -0.61 39.97
CA SER A 259 -37.34 0.07 41.23
C SER A 259 -36.03 0.61 41.77
N LEU A 260 -35.81 1.93 41.68
CA LEU A 260 -34.97 2.66 42.65
C LEU A 260 -35.25 4.16 42.56
N ARG A 261 -36.16 4.55 43.47
CA ARG A 261 -36.21 5.77 44.29
C ARG A 261 -35.43 7.01 43.80
N ARG A 262 -36.20 8.08 43.58
CA ARG A 262 -35.74 9.47 43.54
C ARG A 262 -35.11 9.87 44.88
N PRO A 263 -33.95 10.53 44.90
CA PRO A 263 -33.59 11.44 45.98
C PRO A 263 -34.30 12.77 45.77
N ALA A 264 -35.04 13.18 46.79
CA ALA A 264 -35.65 14.49 46.89
C ALA A 264 -34.61 15.57 47.21
N ASP A 265 -34.86 16.75 46.65
CA ASP A 265 -34.57 18.10 47.16
C ASP A 265 -33.12 18.48 47.52
N SER A 266 -32.52 19.25 46.61
CA SER A 266 -31.61 20.34 46.99
C SER A 266 -31.97 21.60 46.18
N PRO A 267 -32.24 22.76 46.83
CA PRO A 267 -32.73 23.97 46.18
C PRO A 267 -31.56 24.84 45.71
N GLY A 268 -31.30 24.86 44.39
CA GLY A 268 -30.30 25.72 43.77
C GLY A 268 -30.73 26.14 42.37
N ARG A 269 -31.31 27.32 42.27
CA ARG A 269 -31.98 27.89 41.10
C ARG A 269 -31.05 28.17 39.91
N THR A 270 -31.42 27.60 38.76
CA THR A 270 -31.62 28.25 37.45
C THR A 270 -30.53 29.17 36.88
N MET A 271 -29.75 28.64 35.93
CA MET A 271 -29.41 29.28 34.65
C MET A 271 -28.76 28.23 33.73
N GLY A 272 -29.61 27.50 33.00
CA GLY A 272 -29.21 26.41 32.13
C GLY A 272 -30.28 26.12 31.08
N LYS A 273 -30.84 27.18 30.49
CA LYS A 273 -31.74 27.10 29.33
C LYS A 273 -31.24 28.09 28.28
N SER A 274 -30.28 27.67 27.47
CA SER A 274 -30.08 28.22 26.13
C SER A 274 -29.11 27.35 25.33
N LEU A 275 -29.69 26.50 24.48
CA LEU A 275 -29.20 26.00 23.17
C LEU A 275 -29.88 24.66 22.75
N TRP A 276 -31.15 24.50 23.11
CA TRP A 276 -32.06 23.57 22.45
C TRP A 276 -33.28 24.35 21.96
N GLY A 277 -33.07 25.17 20.93
CA GLY A 277 -34.11 25.67 20.04
C GLY A 277 -33.54 25.55 18.64
N MET A 278 -34.07 24.74 17.72
CA MET A 278 -35.46 24.84 17.26
C MET A 278 -36.07 23.52 16.76
N THR A 279 -35.70 22.37 17.30
CA THR A 279 -36.41 21.11 17.03
C THR A 279 -36.52 20.35 18.34
N GLY A 280 -37.73 20.04 18.82
CA GLY A 280 -37.95 19.49 20.17
C GLY A 280 -37.13 18.22 20.46
N PRO A 281 -36.93 17.84 21.74
CA PRO A 281 -36.10 16.69 22.12
C PRO A 281 -36.47 15.39 21.37
N ALA A 282 -37.76 15.18 21.09
CA ALA A 282 -38.24 14.04 20.30
C ALA A 282 -37.78 14.01 18.82
N THR A 283 -37.34 15.13 18.26
CA THR A 283 -36.88 15.21 16.86
C THR A 283 -35.38 15.02 16.70
N ALA A 284 -34.58 15.44 17.67
CA ALA A 284 -33.15 15.16 17.70
C ALA A 284 -32.88 13.67 17.98
N GLU A 285 -33.63 13.08 18.90
CA GLU A 285 -33.56 11.64 19.22
C GLU A 285 -33.91 10.79 17.99
N ARG A 286 -34.99 11.12 17.28
CA ARG A 286 -35.37 10.46 16.01
C ARG A 286 -34.31 10.60 14.91
N GLN A 287 -33.58 11.72 14.85
CA GLN A 287 -32.51 11.90 13.88
C GLN A 287 -31.31 10.99 14.18
N TRP A 288 -30.97 10.81 15.46
CA TRP A 288 -29.92 9.87 15.87
C TRP A 288 -30.34 8.42 15.64
N GLU A 289 -31.58 8.05 15.95
CA GLU A 289 -32.13 6.72 15.65
C GLU A 289 -32.09 6.42 14.15
N HIS A 290 -32.53 7.37 13.32
CA HIS A 290 -32.47 7.21 11.86
C HIS A 290 -31.04 7.05 11.34
N ARG A 291 -30.10 7.83 11.88
CA ARG A 291 -28.67 7.73 11.52
C ARG A 291 -28.06 6.39 11.96
N LEU A 292 -28.45 5.87 13.12
CA LEU A 292 -28.02 4.57 13.61
C LEU A 292 -28.52 3.44 12.70
N ILE A 293 -29.79 3.48 12.29
CA ILE A 293 -30.38 2.51 11.35
C ILE A 293 -29.65 2.57 10.00
N GLN A 294 -29.34 3.76 9.49
CA GLN A 294 -28.58 3.91 8.26
C GLN A 294 -27.19 3.30 8.35
N LEU A 295 -26.47 3.53 9.46
CA LEU A 295 -25.16 2.92 9.69
C LEU A 295 -25.24 1.39 9.78
N GLN A 296 -26.24 0.85 10.49
CA GLN A 296 -26.47 -0.59 10.57
C GLN A 296 -26.73 -1.21 9.19
N ARG A 297 -27.52 -0.54 8.33
CA ARG A 297 -27.75 -0.99 6.95
C ARG A 297 -26.46 -0.98 6.13
N GLN A 298 -25.64 0.06 6.27
CA GLN A 298 -24.36 0.13 5.58
C GLN A 298 -23.38 -0.95 6.04
N MET A 299 -23.37 -1.29 7.33
CA MET A 299 -22.56 -2.41 7.84
C MET A 299 -23.04 -3.73 7.27
N ALA A 300 -24.34 -4.02 7.32
CA ALA A 300 -24.91 -5.25 6.76
C ALA A 300 -24.65 -5.39 5.25
N GLU A 301 -24.71 -4.28 4.49
CA GLU A 301 -24.38 -4.29 3.06
C GLU A 301 -22.89 -4.58 2.82
N LYS A 302 -21.99 -4.01 3.63
CA LYS A 302 -20.55 -4.29 3.54
C LYS A 302 -20.24 -5.74 3.91
N GLU A 303 -20.88 -6.29 4.93
CA GLU A 303 -20.72 -7.70 5.33
C GLU A 303 -21.16 -8.65 4.22
N ARG A 304 -22.26 -8.34 3.52
CA ARG A 304 -22.69 -9.11 2.34
C ARG A 304 -21.66 -9.06 1.22
N LYS A 305 -21.14 -7.88 0.88
CA LYS A 305 -20.09 -7.73 -0.14
C LYS A 305 -18.81 -8.49 0.22
N VAL A 306 -18.43 -8.50 1.49
CA VAL A 306 -17.29 -9.29 1.98
C VAL A 306 -17.54 -10.78 1.81
N ALA A 307 -18.74 -11.27 2.15
CA ALA A 307 -19.11 -12.67 1.95
C ALA A 307 -19.09 -13.06 0.46
N GLU A 308 -19.65 -12.24 -0.43
CA GLU A 308 -19.60 -12.45 -1.88
C GLU A 308 -18.16 -12.53 -2.40
N LEU A 309 -17.31 -11.56 -2.06
CA LEU A 309 -15.89 -11.55 -2.45
C LEU A 309 -15.13 -12.77 -1.91
N MET A 310 -15.44 -13.22 -0.68
CA MET A 310 -14.83 -14.44 -0.15
C MET A 310 -15.25 -15.68 -0.97
N THR A 311 -16.50 -15.77 -1.41
CA THR A 311 -16.94 -16.89 -2.25
C THR A 311 -16.29 -16.88 -3.62
N GLU A 312 -16.16 -15.71 -4.26
CA GLU A 312 -15.44 -15.56 -5.54
C GLU A 312 -13.95 -15.95 -5.40
N LEU A 313 -13.32 -15.55 -4.29
CA LEU A 313 -11.93 -15.91 -4.00
C LEU A 313 -11.76 -17.42 -3.79
N GLN A 314 -12.72 -18.08 -3.14
CA GLN A 314 -12.71 -19.54 -3.01
C GLN A 314 -12.91 -20.24 -4.36
N GLN A 315 -13.81 -19.74 -5.21
CA GLN A 315 -14.04 -20.29 -6.54
C GLN A 315 -12.79 -20.16 -7.43
N THR A 316 -12.16 -18.99 -7.45
CA THR A 316 -10.93 -18.76 -8.21
C THR A 316 -9.77 -19.63 -7.72
N ARG A 317 -9.65 -19.86 -6.40
CA ARG A 317 -8.67 -20.82 -5.85
C ARG A 317 -8.93 -22.25 -6.32
N ALA A 318 -10.18 -22.71 -6.26
CA ALA A 318 -10.55 -24.04 -6.72
C ALA A 318 -10.27 -24.23 -8.23
N GLU A 319 -10.54 -23.20 -9.04
CA GLU A 319 -10.22 -23.20 -10.46
C GLU A 319 -8.71 -23.26 -10.73
N GLN A 320 -7.92 -22.48 -9.99
CA GLN A 320 -6.44 -22.54 -10.08
C GLN A 320 -5.90 -23.92 -9.71
N GLU A 321 -6.43 -24.55 -8.66
CA GLU A 321 -6.04 -25.90 -8.27
C GLU A 321 -6.40 -26.93 -9.35
N ARG A 322 -7.58 -26.81 -9.95
CA ARG A 322 -7.99 -27.67 -11.06
C ARG A 322 -7.07 -27.52 -12.27
N LEU A 323 -6.78 -26.29 -12.71
CA LEU A 323 -5.86 -26.03 -13.81
C LEU A 323 -4.45 -26.54 -13.52
N LYS A 324 -3.99 -26.44 -12.27
CA LYS A 324 -2.71 -27.00 -11.83
C LYS A 324 -2.69 -28.52 -11.97
N GLN A 325 -3.77 -29.21 -11.57
CA GLN A 325 -3.89 -30.67 -11.73
C GLN A 325 -3.95 -31.07 -13.22
N GLU A 326 -4.69 -30.34 -14.05
CA GLU A 326 -4.75 -30.59 -15.50
C GLU A 326 -3.37 -30.45 -16.15
N ASN A 327 -2.62 -29.39 -15.79
CA ASN A 327 -1.25 -29.19 -16.27
C ASN A 327 -0.30 -30.32 -15.85
N GLN A 328 -0.39 -30.79 -14.59
CA GLN A 328 0.40 -31.93 -14.12
C GLN A 328 0.08 -33.22 -14.90
N ASN A 329 -1.21 -33.44 -15.20
CA ASN A 329 -1.64 -34.59 -16.00
C ASN A 329 -1.12 -34.52 -17.45
N ILE A 330 -1.10 -33.33 -18.06
CA ILE A 330 -0.54 -33.12 -19.40
C ILE A 330 0.96 -33.40 -19.40
N ILE A 331 1.71 -32.89 -18.42
CA ILE A 331 3.16 -33.14 -18.28
C ILE A 331 3.41 -34.65 -18.19
N ARG A 332 2.68 -35.36 -17.32
CA ARG A 332 2.80 -36.82 -17.17
C ARG A 332 2.53 -37.56 -18.48
N ARG A 333 1.51 -37.16 -19.24
CA ARG A 333 1.21 -37.76 -20.55
C ARG A 333 2.32 -37.52 -21.57
N MET A 334 2.92 -36.33 -21.59
CA MET A 334 4.06 -36.03 -22.46
C MET A 334 5.29 -36.88 -22.10
N GLU A 335 5.60 -37.03 -20.82
CA GLU A 335 6.68 -37.91 -20.34
C GLU A 335 6.45 -39.37 -20.72
N GLU A 336 5.23 -39.88 -20.57
CA GLU A 336 4.86 -41.23 -21.00
C GLU A 336 5.02 -41.43 -22.51
N GLN A 337 4.62 -40.44 -23.32
CA GLN A 337 4.82 -40.47 -24.78
C GLN A 337 6.31 -40.43 -25.15
N GLN A 338 7.11 -39.60 -24.48
CA GLN A 338 8.55 -39.52 -24.68
C GLN A 338 9.23 -40.85 -24.35
N MET A 339 8.87 -41.49 -23.23
CA MET A 339 9.38 -42.80 -22.85
C MET A 339 8.97 -43.90 -23.82
N ARG A 340 7.72 -43.87 -24.34
CA ARG A 340 7.28 -44.80 -25.40
C ARG A 340 8.08 -44.59 -26.69
N GLY A 341 8.31 -43.33 -27.09
CA GLY A 341 9.13 -42.97 -28.24
C GLY A 341 10.56 -43.49 -28.09
N GLN A 342 11.22 -43.25 -26.95
CA GLN A 342 12.56 -43.76 -26.67
C GLN A 342 12.61 -45.29 -26.73
N ARG A 343 11.65 -46.00 -26.13
CA ARG A 343 11.59 -47.47 -26.19
C ARG A 343 11.39 -47.98 -27.62
N PHE A 344 10.58 -47.32 -28.42
CA PHE A 344 10.38 -47.66 -29.83
C PHE A 344 11.68 -47.47 -30.62
N PHE A 345 12.34 -46.31 -30.49
CA PHE A 345 13.63 -46.04 -31.12
C PHE A 345 14.69 -47.07 -30.72
N SER A 346 14.83 -47.40 -29.44
CA SER A 346 15.78 -48.42 -28.98
C SER A 346 15.48 -49.82 -29.52
N ARG A 347 14.21 -50.19 -29.72
CA ARG A 347 13.86 -51.48 -30.34
C ARG A 347 14.17 -51.53 -31.83
N VAL A 348 13.90 -50.45 -32.56
CA VAL A 348 14.09 -50.40 -34.02
C VAL A 348 15.56 -50.27 -34.39
N PHE A 349 16.31 -49.44 -33.67
CA PHE A 349 17.70 -49.09 -34.03
C PHE A 349 18.75 -49.71 -33.10
N GLY A 350 18.37 -50.30 -31.97
CA GLY A 350 19.32 -50.90 -31.02
C GLY A 350 19.78 -52.33 -31.37
N ARG A 351 19.32 -52.92 -32.48
CA ARG A 351 19.68 -54.29 -32.90
C ARG A 351 20.76 -54.39 -33.99
N THR A 352 21.29 -53.27 -34.49
CA THR A 352 22.30 -53.27 -35.57
C THR A 352 23.75 -53.27 -35.09
N GLY A 353 24.03 -53.82 -33.90
CA GLY A 353 25.35 -53.78 -33.28
C GLY A 353 25.76 -55.08 -32.58
N ALA A 354 25.46 -56.23 -33.18
CA ALA A 354 26.02 -57.52 -32.80
C ALA A 354 26.46 -58.27 -34.06
#